data_AF-A0A366C3H8-F1
#
_entry.id   AF-A0A366C3H8-F1
#
_cell.length_a   1.000
_cell.length_b   1.000
_cell.length_c   1.000
_cell.angle_alpha   90.00
_cell.angle_beta   90.00
_cell.angle_gamma   90.00
#
_symmetry.space_group_name_H-M   'P 1'
#
loop_
_entity.id
_entity.type
_entity.pdbx_description
1 polymer ?
#
loop_
_entity_poly.entity_id
_entity_poly.type
_entity_poly.pdbx_seq_one_letter_code
_entity_poly.pdbx_strand_id
1 'polypeptide(L)'
;MPRIFRAETNPDHDQFYVSAIEGPRTYLVAGPYSSHREAQDAMPEVRAFAEEHDGRAHFMAWGTCSTGEGIATPLGRDWRMKAVAA
;
A
#
# COMPACT_ATOMS: atom_id res chain seq x y z
N MET A 1 17.97 -13.12 -12.37
CA MET A 1 17.76 -11.67 -12.57
C MET A 1 18.41 -10.95 -11.39
N PRO A 2 19.25 -9.92 -11.59
CA PRO A 2 19.85 -9.24 -10.44
C PRO A 2 18.75 -8.42 -9.74
N ARG A 3 18.57 -8.65 -8.44
CA ARG A 3 17.73 -7.77 -7.61
C ARG A 3 18.43 -6.42 -7.55
N ILE A 4 17.83 -5.40 -8.14
CA ILE A 4 18.32 -4.02 -8.03
C ILE A 4 18.22 -3.64 -6.56
N PHE A 5 19.38 -3.42 -5.92
CA PHE A 5 19.45 -2.95 -4.55
C PHE A 5 18.73 -1.59 -4.44
N ARG A 6 17.68 -1.51 -3.62
CA ARG A 6 17.00 -0.25 -3.31
C ARG A 6 17.38 0.17 -1.89
N ALA A 7 18.23 1.20 -1.80
CA ALA A 7 18.78 1.68 -0.54
C ALA A 7 17.73 2.14 0.49
N GLU A 8 16.50 2.43 0.05
CA GLU A 8 15.40 2.92 0.90
C GLU A 8 14.63 1.80 1.61
N THR A 9 14.85 0.54 1.26
CA THR A 9 14.12 -0.60 1.83
C THR A 9 15.06 -1.75 2.15
N ASN A 10 14.54 -2.74 2.90
CA ASN A 10 15.22 -4.02 3.03
C ASN A 10 15.62 -4.51 1.62
N PRO A 11 16.90 -4.81 1.36
CA PRO A 11 17.39 -5.25 0.06
C PRO A 11 16.68 -6.49 -0.49
N ASP A 12 16.08 -7.28 0.41
CA ASP A 12 15.34 -8.50 0.07
C ASP A 12 13.86 -8.28 -0.25
N HIS A 13 13.37 -7.05 -0.10
CA HIS A 13 11.99 -6.71 -0.41
C HIS A 13 11.88 -6.12 -1.83
N ASP A 14 11.02 -6.73 -2.63
CA ASP A 14 10.73 -6.31 -4.00
C ASP A 14 9.29 -5.83 -4.19
N GLN A 15 8.45 -5.91 -3.15
CA GLN A 15 7.05 -5.52 -3.21
C GLN A 15 6.73 -4.43 -2.20
N PHE A 16 5.97 -3.44 -2.65
CA PHE A 16 5.67 -2.21 -1.91
C PHE A 16 4.17 -2.04 -1.77
N TYR A 17 3.73 -1.53 -0.63
CA TYR A 17 2.32 -1.46 -0.29
C TYR A 17 2.00 -0.13 0.37
N VAL A 18 0.77 0.32 0.21
CA VAL A 18 0.18 1.33 1.09
C VAL A 18 -0.31 0.61 2.33
N SER A 19 0.09 1.08 3.51
CA SER A 19 -0.27 0.50 4.79
C SER A 19 -0.99 1.49 5.69
N ALA A 20 -1.84 0.97 6.56
CA ALA A 20 -2.51 1.71 7.62
C ALA A 20 -2.27 1.03 8.96
N ILE A 21 -2.12 1.82 10.03
CA ILE A 21 -1.89 1.32 11.39
C ILE A 21 -3.02 1.79 12.31
N GLU A 22 -3.56 0.86 13.07
CA GLU A 22 -4.58 1.06 14.10
C GLU A 22 -4.12 0.40 15.40
N GLY A 23 -3.47 1.16 16.29
CA GLY A 23 -2.87 0.63 17.52
C GLY A 23 -1.85 -0.48 17.21
N PRO A 24 -2.03 -1.72 17.70
CA PRO A 24 -1.11 -2.83 17.41
C PRO A 24 -1.32 -3.49 16.04
N ARG A 25 -2.34 -3.05 15.26
CA ARG A 25 -2.70 -3.68 13.99
C ARG A 25 -2.09 -2.92 12.82
N THR A 26 -1.50 -3.67 11.90
CA THR A 26 -1.01 -3.17 10.61
C THR A 26 -1.82 -3.79 9.48
N TYR A 27 -2.32 -2.97 8.59
CA TYR A 27 -3.09 -3.38 7.41
C TYR A 27 -2.31 -3.05 6.15
N LEU A 28 -2.29 -3.97 5.19
CA LEU A 28 -1.88 -3.71 3.81
C LEU A 28 -3.13 -3.38 3.00
N VAL A 29 -3.26 -2.13 2.57
CA VAL A 29 -4.51 -1.60 2.01
C VAL A 29 -4.52 -1.70 0.49
N ALA A 30 -3.42 -1.32 -0.16
CA ALA A 30 -3.26 -1.36 -1.61
C ALA A 30 -1.85 -1.81 -2.03
N GLY A 31 -1.75 -2.41 -3.22
CA GLY A 31 -0.53 -3.02 -3.76
C GLY A 31 -0.73 -4.49 -4.17
N PRO A 32 0.34 -5.21 -4.52
CA PRO A 32 1.73 -4.76 -4.52
C PRO A 32 2.05 -3.77 -5.65
N TYR A 33 2.84 -2.76 -5.33
CA TYR A 33 3.46 -1.83 -6.27
C TYR A 33 4.89 -2.25 -6.59
N SER A 34 5.37 -1.83 -7.76
CA SER A 34 6.69 -2.20 -8.26
C SER A 34 7.81 -1.36 -7.63
N SER A 35 7.48 -0.23 -6.98
CA SER A 35 8.44 0.64 -6.32
C SER A 35 7.90 1.35 -5.09
N HIS A 36 8.82 1.74 -4.19
CA HIS A 36 8.51 2.54 -3.01
C HIS A 36 7.82 3.86 -3.39
N ARG A 37 8.39 4.54 -4.39
CA ARG A 37 7.85 5.79 -4.93
C ARG A 37 6.41 5.61 -5.45
N GLU A 38 6.15 4.54 -6.20
CA GLU A 38 4.79 4.26 -6.69
C GLU A 38 3.78 4.07 -5.54
N ALA A 39 4.19 3.39 -4.46
CA ALA A 39 3.34 3.26 -3.28
C ALA A 39 3.14 4.60 -2.54
N GLN A 40 4.19 5.43 -2.45
CA GLN A 40 4.12 6.76 -1.84
C GLN A 40 3.20 7.69 -2.63
N ASP A 41 3.32 7.70 -3.96
CA ASP A 41 2.50 8.52 -4.86
C ASP A 41 1.02 8.07 -4.82
N ALA A 42 0.76 6.78 -4.64
CA ALA A 42 -0.61 6.26 -4.53
C ALA A 42 -1.26 6.49 -3.14
N MET A 43 -0.45 6.64 -2.08
CA MET A 43 -0.94 6.70 -0.70
C MET A 43 -2.03 7.77 -0.46
N PRO A 44 -1.89 9.03 -0.91
CA PRO A 44 -2.90 10.06 -0.65
C PRO A 44 -4.28 9.69 -1.22
N GLU A 45 -4.31 9.11 -2.41
CA GLU A 45 -5.58 8.76 -3.06
C GLU A 45 -6.16 7.46 -2.48
N VAL A 46 -5.32 6.47 -2.15
CA VAL A 46 -5.77 5.25 -1.45
C VAL A 46 -6.38 5.60 -0.09
N ARG A 47 -5.74 6.52 0.63
CA ARG A 47 -6.26 7.03 1.90
C ARG A 47 -7.62 7.69 1.71
N ALA A 48 -7.75 8.62 0.75
CA ALA A 48 -9.01 9.30 0.50
C ALA A 48 -10.14 8.31 0.16
N PHE A 49 -9.85 7.32 -0.68
CA PHE A 49 -10.80 6.25 -1.00
C PHE A 49 -11.19 5.43 0.23
N ALA A 50 -10.22 5.05 1.07
CA ALA A 50 -10.49 4.29 2.29
C ALA A 50 -11.30 5.11 3.31
N GLU A 51 -11.00 6.41 3.44
CA GLU A 51 -11.74 7.36 4.27
C GLU A 51 -13.20 7.52 3.85
N GLU A 52 -13.47 7.53 2.54
CA GLU A 52 -14.83 7.60 2.00
C GLU A 52 -15.66 6.33 2.30
N HIS A 53 -15.02 5.15 2.36
CA HIS A 53 -15.70 3.86 2.47
C HIS A 53 -15.69 3.25 3.87
N ASP A 54 -14.74 3.62 4.73
CA ASP A 54 -14.62 3.16 6.11
C ASP A 54 -14.21 4.32 7.02
N GLY A 55 -15.15 4.82 7.82
CA GLY A 55 -14.89 5.96 8.72
C GLY A 55 -13.76 5.75 9.73
N ARG A 56 -13.33 4.51 10.00
CA ARG A 56 -12.16 4.23 10.84
C ARG A 56 -10.85 4.68 10.19
N ALA A 57 -10.79 4.68 8.84
CA ALA A 57 -9.62 5.06 8.06
C ALA A 57 -9.11 6.47 8.38
N HIS A 58 -10.01 7.38 8.76
CA HIS A 58 -9.67 8.74 9.18
C HIS A 58 -8.76 8.80 10.42
N PHE A 59 -8.83 7.79 11.28
CA PHE A 59 -8.10 7.73 12.55
C PHE A 59 -6.85 6.84 12.47
N MET A 60 -6.59 6.22 11.33
CA MET A 60 -5.43 5.35 11.14
C MET A 60 -4.19 6.17 10.76
N ALA A 61 -3.01 5.66 11.15
CA ALA A 61 -1.75 6.22 10.67
C ALA A 61 -1.39 5.60 9.30
N TRP A 62 -1.23 6.43 8.29
CA TRP A 62 -0.99 6.03 6.91
C TRP A 62 0.49 6.10 6.55
N GLY A 63 0.95 5.15 5.73
CA GLY A 63 2.31 5.12 5.23
C GLY A 63 2.51 4.08 4.14
N THR A 64 3.77 3.77 3.88
CA THR A 64 4.18 2.71 2.97
C THR A 64 5.00 1.67 3.71
N CYS A 65 4.93 0.42 3.25
CA CYS A 65 5.81 -0.63 3.72
C CYS A 65 6.25 -1.52 2.54
N SER A 66 7.18 -2.43 2.82
CA SER A 66 7.67 -3.39 1.85
C SER A 66 7.74 -4.78 2.45
N THR A 67 7.61 -5.80 1.60
CA THR A 67 7.79 -7.20 1.99
C THR A 67 8.39 -7.99 0.80
N GLY A 68 9.09 -9.09 1.09
CA GLY A 68 9.58 -10.02 0.08
C GLY A 68 8.53 -11.06 -0.37
N GLU A 69 7.34 -11.04 0.25
CA GLU A 69 6.22 -11.91 -0.05
C GLU A 69 5.11 -11.16 -0.81
N GLY A 70 4.47 -11.85 -1.75
CA GLY A 70 3.33 -11.33 -2.48
C GLY A 70 2.04 -11.50 -1.70
N ILE A 71 1.63 -10.45 -1.00
CA ILE A 71 0.43 -10.45 -0.17
C ILE A 71 -0.70 -9.76 -0.94
N ALA A 72 -1.83 -10.44 -1.10
CA ALA A 72 -3.01 -9.85 -1.69
C ALA A 72 -3.57 -8.76 -0.75
N THR A 73 -3.81 -7.57 -1.30
CA THR A 73 -4.42 -6.46 -0.56
C THR A 73 -5.91 -6.30 -0.92
N PRO A 74 -6.75 -5.74 -0.02
CA PRO A 74 -8.17 -5.55 -0.28
C PRO A 74 -8.46 -4.75 -1.55
N LEU A 75 -7.68 -3.70 -1.80
CA LEU A 75 -7.86 -2.86 -2.99
C LEU A 75 -7.08 -3.37 -4.21
N GLY A 76 -6.00 -4.12 -3.99
CA GLY A 76 -5.08 -4.52 -5.06
C GLY A 76 -4.29 -3.34 -5.62
N ARG A 77 -3.58 -3.57 -6.73
CA ARG A 77 -2.86 -2.50 -7.46
C ARG A 77 -3.80 -1.68 -8.35
N ASP A 78 -4.78 -2.32 -8.99
CA ASP A 78 -5.70 -1.69 -9.95
C ASP A 78 -6.92 -1.05 -9.28
N TRP A 79 -6.79 -0.64 -8.02
CA TRP A 79 -7.89 -0.11 -7.21
C TRP A 79 -8.54 1.13 -7.84
N ARG A 80 -7.77 1.93 -8.58
CA ARG A 80 -8.28 3.07 -9.37
C ARG A 80 -9.26 2.64 -10.47
N MET A 81 -9.12 1.45 -11.05
CA MET A 81 -10.07 0.92 -12.03
C MET A 81 -11.31 0.32 -11.36
N LYS A 82 -11.16 -0.21 -10.15
CA LYS A 82 -12.28 -0.79 -9.37
C LYS A 82 -13.20 0.28 -8.77
N ALA A 83 -12.67 1.46 -8.44
CA ALA A 83 -13.45 2.58 -7.90
C ALA A 83 -14.44 3.21 -8.89
N VAL A 84 -14.28 3.00 -10.21
CA VAL A 84 -15.17 3.56 -11.25
C VAL A 84 -16.34 2.62 -11.59
N ALA A 85 -16.34 1.39 -11.05
CA ALA A 85 -17.29 0.34 -11.39
C ALA A 85 -18.39 0.09 -10.34
N ALA A 86 -18.49 0.93 -9.30
CA ALA A 86 -19.51 0.88 -8.25
C ALA A 86 -20.39 2.13 -8.30
#